data_AF-A0A815V3G0-F1
#
_entry.id   AF-A0A815V3G0-F1
#
_cell.length_a   1.000
_cell.length_b   1.000
_cell.length_c   1.000
_cell.angle_alpha   90.00
_cell.angle_beta   90.00
_cell.angle_gamma   90.00
#
_symmetry.space_group_name_H-M   'P 1'
#
loop_
_entity.id
_entity.type
_entity.pdbx_description
1 polymer ?
#
loop_
_entity_poly.entity_id
_entity_poly.type
_entity_poly.pdbx_seq_one_letter_code
_entity_poly.pdbx_strand_id
1 'polypeptide(L)'
;MSDQERMAKFQQFIRRYEINTTFATKLRGLDGYEIVFICDDSGSMNTELSDVSGPYNQAPTRWDELKQTVSIVVDLASTLDPDGVDVYFLNREP
;
A
#
# COMPACT_ATOMS: atom_id res chain seq x y z
N MET A 1 12.23 6.52 12.32
CA MET A 1 13.14 6.96 11.24
C MET A 1 13.33 8.45 11.35
N SER A 2 14.53 8.97 11.11
CA SER A 2 14.75 10.41 11.01
C SER A 2 14.04 10.99 9.78
N ASP A 3 13.77 12.29 9.79
CA ASP A 3 13.15 12.99 8.66
C ASP A 3 13.98 12.87 7.37
N GLN A 4 15.32 12.84 7.50
CA GLN A 4 16.22 12.65 6.36
C GLN A 4 16.08 11.24 5.75
N GLU A 5 15.95 10.21 6.58
CA GLU A 5 15.72 8.84 6.11
C GLU A 5 14.34 8.68 5.47
N ARG A 6 13.28 9.30 6.05
CA ARG A 6 11.94 9.33 5.45
C ARG A 6 11.97 10.00 4.07
N MET A 7 12.61 11.16 3.96
CA MET A 7 12.75 11.87 2.69
C MET A 7 13.51 11.05 1.64
N ALA A 8 14.61 10.38 2.03
CA ALA A 8 15.37 9.53 1.12
C ALA A 8 14.52 8.35 0.61
N LYS A 9 13.77 7.69 1.50
CA LYS A 9 12.84 6.61 1.12
C LYS A 9 11.72 7.11 0.21
N PHE A 10 11.13 8.27 0.50
CA PHE A 10 10.11 8.88 -0.35
C PHE A 10 10.66 9.12 -1.76
N GLN A 11 11.85 9.71 -1.89
CA GLN A 11 12.48 9.93 -3.19
C GLN A 11 12.80 8.62 -3.92
N GLN A 12 13.18 7.56 -3.20
CA GLN A 12 13.39 6.23 -3.78
C GLN A 12 12.07 5.64 -4.28
N PHE A 13 10.98 5.78 -3.51
CA PHE A 13 9.64 5.35 -3.89
C PHE A 13 9.17 6.05 -5.17
N ILE A 14 9.24 7.39 -5.21
CA ILE A 14 8.86 8.19 -6.38
C ILE A 14 9.63 7.74 -7.64
N ARG A 15 10.93 7.46 -7.52
CA ARG A 15 11.75 6.94 -8.62
C ARG A 15 11.34 5.54 -9.04
N ARG A 16 11.12 4.63 -8.08
CA ARG A 16 10.75 3.23 -8.34
C ARG A 16 9.44 3.11 -9.12
N TYR A 17 8.46 3.94 -8.80
CA TYR A 17 7.14 3.94 -9.43
C TYR A 17 6.98 4.99 -10.54
N GLU A 18 8.08 5.64 -10.93
CA GLU A 18 8.10 6.67 -12.00
C GLU A 18 7.03 7.77 -11.81
N ILE A 19 6.78 8.15 -10.56
CA ILE A 19 5.76 9.14 -10.22
C ILE A 19 6.26 10.52 -10.64
N ASN A 20 5.49 11.21 -11.48
CA ASN A 20 5.87 12.55 -11.93
C ASN A 20 5.87 13.58 -10.77
N THR A 21 6.60 14.67 -10.97
CA THR A 21 6.81 15.70 -9.94
C THR A 21 5.50 16.29 -9.41
N THR A 22 4.51 16.50 -10.28
CA THR A 22 3.20 17.06 -9.88
C THR A 22 2.50 16.17 -8.86
N PHE A 23 2.46 14.86 -9.10
CA PHE A 23 1.87 13.92 -8.14
C PHE A 23 2.76 13.72 -6.91
N ALA A 24 4.09 13.70 -7.07
CA ALA A 24 5.02 13.62 -5.95
C ALA A 24 4.84 14.80 -4.97
N THR A 25 4.66 16.02 -5.47
CA THR A 25 4.36 17.19 -4.62
C THR A 25 3.04 17.04 -3.88
N LYS A 26 2.00 16.50 -4.54
CA LYS A 26 0.70 16.24 -3.88
C LYS A 26 0.82 15.18 -2.79
N LEU A 27 1.52 14.08 -3.06
CA LEU A 27 1.77 13.03 -2.07
C LEU A 27 2.55 13.57 -0.87
N ARG A 28 3.53 14.44 -1.09
CA ARG A 28 4.28 15.07 0.00
C ARG A 28 3.42 15.99 0.87
N GLY A 29 2.31 16.50 0.35
CA GLY A 29 1.34 17.28 1.12
C GLY A 29 0.62 16.48 2.22
N LEU A 30 0.75 15.16 2.23
CA LEU A 30 0.23 14.27 3.27
C LEU A 30 1.22 14.04 4.43
N ASP A 31 2.42 14.63 4.39
CA ASP A 31 3.41 14.49 5.46
C ASP A 31 2.87 15.02 6.79
N GLY A 32 3.00 14.21 7.86
CA GLY A 32 2.53 14.55 9.21
C GLY A 32 1.03 14.33 9.45
N TYR A 33 0.30 13.76 8.48
CA TYR A 33 -1.03 13.21 8.74
C TYR A 33 -0.92 11.75 9.18
N GLU A 34 -1.85 11.34 10.04
CA GLU A 34 -2.06 9.93 10.40
C GLU A 34 -2.63 9.15 9.21
N ILE A 35 -2.02 8.02 8.85
CA ILE A 35 -2.46 7.19 7.72
C ILE A 35 -2.94 5.82 8.22
N VAL A 36 -4.25 5.61 8.10
CA VAL A 36 -4.94 4.37 8.50
C VAL A 36 -5.46 3.61 7.29
N PHE A 37 -5.22 2.31 7.26
CA PHE A 37 -5.73 1.37 6.26
C PHE A 37 -6.90 0.59 6.83
N ILE A 38 -8.01 0.55 6.09
CA ILE A 38 -9.17 -0.28 6.41
C ILE A 38 -9.38 -1.25 5.25
N CYS A 39 -9.07 -2.52 5.50
CA CYS A 39 -8.98 -3.57 4.49
C CYS A 39 -10.24 -4.45 4.51
N ASP A 40 -10.81 -4.73 3.34
CA ASP A 40 -11.85 -5.76 3.23
C ASP A 40 -11.23 -7.16 3.37
N ASP A 41 -11.78 -7.96 4.26
CA ASP A 41 -11.46 -9.38 4.44
C ASP A 41 -12.71 -10.27 4.35
N SER A 42 -13.75 -9.79 3.65
CA SER A 42 -14.97 -10.54 3.37
C SER A 42 -14.69 -11.82 2.58
N GLY A 43 -15.63 -12.78 2.63
CA GLY A 43 -15.50 -14.03 1.87
C GLY A 43 -15.30 -13.82 0.36
N SER A 44 -15.78 -12.70 -0.19
CA SER A 44 -15.61 -12.35 -1.61
C SER A 44 -14.14 -12.12 -2.02
N MET A 45 -13.27 -11.84 -1.05
CA MET A 45 -11.83 -11.65 -1.27
C MET A 45 -11.11 -12.94 -1.69
N ASN A 46 -11.73 -14.11 -1.53
CA ASN A 46 -11.22 -15.39 -2.05
C ASN A 46 -11.52 -15.60 -3.55
N THR A 47 -12.19 -14.65 -4.22
CA THR A 47 -12.48 -14.75 -5.64
C THR A 47 -11.18 -14.72 -6.45
N GLU A 48 -10.96 -15.75 -7.26
CA GLU A 48 -9.84 -15.82 -8.20
C GLU A 48 -9.99 -14.75 -9.29
N LEU A 49 -8.87 -14.14 -9.67
CA LEU A 49 -8.78 -13.23 -10.80
C LEU A 49 -8.60 -14.07 -12.06
N SER A 50 -9.58 -14.01 -12.96
CA SER A 50 -9.75 -14.90 -14.13
C SER A 50 -8.61 -14.88 -15.15
N ASP A 51 -7.71 -13.90 -15.07
CA ASP A 51 -6.84 -13.52 -16.20
C ASP A 51 -5.40 -14.03 -16.06
N VAL A 52 -5.06 -14.81 -15.02
CA VAL A 52 -3.66 -15.14 -14.68
C VAL A 52 -3.38 -16.64 -14.50
N SER A 53 -4.35 -17.53 -14.71
CA SER A 53 -4.15 -18.97 -14.50
C SER A 53 -3.40 -19.64 -15.67
N GLY A 54 -2.16 -20.06 -15.42
CA GLY A 54 -1.49 -21.10 -16.20
C GLY A 54 -1.72 -22.49 -15.59
N PRO A 55 -1.49 -23.60 -16.33
CA PRO A 55 -1.79 -24.97 -15.87
C PRO A 55 -1.06 -25.43 -14.60
N TYR A 56 -0.09 -24.65 -14.11
CA TYR A 56 0.75 -24.98 -12.95
C TYR A 56 0.69 -23.93 -11.83
N ASN A 57 -0.05 -22.82 -11.99
CA ASN A 57 -0.15 -21.76 -10.99
C ASN A 57 -1.60 -21.55 -10.56
N GLN A 58 -1.83 -21.46 -9.25
CA GLN A 58 -3.11 -20.96 -8.74
C GLN A 58 -3.32 -19.53 -9.22
N ALA A 59 -4.54 -19.21 -9.64
CA ALA A 59 -4.92 -17.85 -9.95
C ALA A 59 -4.80 -16.99 -8.68
N PRO A 60 -4.24 -15.77 -8.76
CA PRO A 60 -4.22 -14.86 -7.63
C PRO A 60 -5.67 -14.51 -7.26
N THR A 61 -5.93 -14.42 -5.97
CA THR A 61 -7.23 -13.98 -5.46
C THR A 61 -7.29 -12.46 -5.33
N ARG A 62 -8.48 -11.89 -5.17
CA ARG A 62 -8.63 -10.47 -4.78
C ARG A 62 -7.88 -10.15 -3.48
N TRP A 63 -7.77 -11.10 -2.57
CA TRP A 63 -6.96 -10.97 -1.36
C TRP A 63 -5.47 -10.81 -1.67
N ASP A 64 -4.95 -11.53 -2.66
CA ASP A 64 -3.57 -11.39 -3.10
C ASP A 64 -3.30 -10.02 -3.72
N GLU A 65 -4.23 -9.53 -4.54
CA GLU A 65 -4.18 -8.17 -5.10
C GLU A 65 -4.24 -7.10 -4.01
N LEU A 66 -5.12 -7.27 -2.99
CA LEU A 66 -5.19 -6.38 -1.84
C LEU A 66 -3.86 -6.33 -1.09
N LYS A 67 -3.27 -7.49 -0.74
CA LYS A 67 -1.97 -7.55 -0.05
C LYS A 67 -0.89 -6.83 -0.86
N GLN A 68 -0.83 -7.06 -2.17
CA GLN A 68 0.14 -6.39 -3.04
C GLN A 68 -0.06 -4.87 -3.01
N THR A 69 -1.31 -4.41 -3.16
CA THR A 69 -1.64 -2.98 -3.19
C THR A 69 -1.33 -2.32 -1.86
N VAL A 70 -1.79 -2.90 -0.75
CA VAL A 70 -1.54 -2.39 0.60
C VAL A 70 -0.04 -2.36 0.89
N SER A 71 0.73 -3.37 0.50
CA SER A 71 2.19 -3.35 0.68
C SER A 71 2.84 -2.15 0.00
N ILE A 72 2.43 -1.81 -1.22
CA ILE A 72 2.95 -0.65 -1.95
C ILE A 72 2.59 0.65 -1.24
N VAL A 73 1.34 0.78 -0.79
CA VAL A 73 0.87 2.02 -0.18
C VAL A 73 1.40 2.18 1.25
N VAL A 74 1.61 1.09 1.99
CA VAL A 74 2.30 1.09 3.30
C VAL A 74 3.74 1.56 3.16
N ASP A 75 4.47 1.08 2.14
CA ASP A 75 5.83 1.54 1.87
C ASP A 75 5.87 3.06 1.65
N LEU A 76 4.91 3.61 0.90
CA LEU A 76 4.76 5.06 0.73
C LEU A 76 4.40 5.76 2.05
N ALA A 77 3.35 5.30 2.72
CA ALA A 77 2.79 5.93 3.91
C ALA A 77 3.82 5.99 5.05
N SER A 78 4.67 4.96 5.21
CA SER A 78 5.78 4.93 6.18
C SER A 78 6.85 6.02 5.97
N THR A 79 6.83 6.71 4.83
CA THR A 79 7.70 7.86 4.54
C THR A 79 7.05 9.21 4.87
N LEU A 80 5.74 9.22 5.11
CA LEU A 80 4.90 10.42 5.31
C LEU A 80 4.44 10.53 6.75
N ASP A 81 4.15 9.39 7.38
CA ASP A 81 3.74 9.28 8.76
C ASP A 81 4.96 8.93 9.65
N PRO A 82 5.32 9.77 10.64
CA PRO A 82 6.46 9.53 11.52
C PRO A 82 6.24 8.40 12.52
N ASP A 83 5.00 8.11 12.89
CA ASP A 83 4.66 7.20 13.99
C ASP A 83 4.34 5.78 13.48
N GLY A 84 4.05 5.64 12.19
CA GLY A 84 3.85 4.33 11.55
C GLY A 84 2.64 4.35 10.66
N VAL A 85 1.98 3.21 10.51
CA VAL A 85 0.66 3.12 9.88
C VAL A 85 -0.16 2.06 10.59
N ASP A 86 -1.45 2.32 10.74
CA ASP A 86 -2.39 1.35 11.29
C ASP A 86 -3.10 0.57 10.19
N VAL A 87 -3.27 -0.74 10.38
CA VAL A 87 -3.97 -1.61 9.44
C VAL A 87 -5.08 -2.39 10.15
N TYR A 88 -6.31 -2.08 9.78
CA TYR A 88 -7.52 -2.74 10.28
C TYR A 88 -8.19 -3.58 9.20
N PHE A 89 -8.96 -4.58 9.63
CA PHE A 89 -9.79 -5.41 8.76
C PHE A 89 -11.26 -5.21 9.10
N LEU A 90 -12.12 -5.07 8.07
CA LEU A 90 -13.53 -4.72 8.25
C LEU A 90 -14.32 -5.74 9.08
N ASN A 91 -14.01 -7.03 8.97
CA ASN A 91 -14.79 -8.09 9.59
C ASN A 91 -14.12 -8.72 10.82
N ARG A 92 -13.21 -7.98 11.48
CA ARG A 92 -12.52 -8.41 12.71
C ARG A 92 -12.64 -7.36 13.80
N GLU A 93 -12.59 -7.79 15.05
CA GLU A 93 -12.47 -6.86 16.16
C GLU A 93 -11.08 -6.18 16.13
N PRO A 94 -10.99 -4.89 16.52
CA PRO A 94 -9.74 -4.11 16.50
C PRO A 94 -8.62 -4.68 17.38
#